data_AF-A0A7T6XMK8-F1
#
_entry.id   AF-A0A7T6XMK8-F1
#
_cell.length_a   1.000
_cell.length_b   1.000
_cell.length_c   1.000
_cell.angle_alpha   90.00
_cell.angle_beta   90.00
_cell.angle_gamma   90.00
#
_symmetry.space_group_name_H-M   'P 1'
#
loop_
_entity.id
_entity.type
_entity.pdbx_description
1 polymer ?
#
loop_
_entity_poly.entity_id
_entity_poly.type
_entity_poly.pdbx_seq_one_letter_code
_entity_poly.pdbx_strand_id
1 'polypeptide(L)'
;MSSVAGKPDLFEYTSGRFLFNEELRHAERRVKFDVDALARVACHSVGRHFKSVASVTKLAEGGFNRVLQVTFNDGYAVLARLSYRTTVPRHHTVASEAATLALLRAHGVPVPKVLAYSPDQTNAVGTEYLILEKLEGAPLSEQWLSLDTKTRVRILRQVVDLERRFMSIHFPASGSLYHRQDLDDSQLFASVSDDIVVGPTAQHEWWYRERASLAVDRGPWNTFQHALKHLPSAI
;
A
#
# COMPACT_ATOMS: atom_id res chain seq x y z
N MET A 1 8.59 22.08 23.40
CA MET A 1 8.58 20.85 22.57
C MET A 1 7.22 20.19 22.77
N SER A 2 6.25 20.44 21.88
CA SER A 2 4.97 19.74 21.92
C SER A 2 5.19 18.38 21.28
N SER A 3 5.03 17.29 22.04
CA SER A 3 5.10 15.96 21.45
C SER A 3 3.92 15.78 20.51
N VAL A 4 4.16 15.19 19.34
CA VAL A 4 3.11 14.82 18.37
C VAL A 4 2.22 13.69 18.94
N ALA A 5 2.55 13.16 20.12
CA ALA A 5 1.99 11.96 20.74
C ALA A 5 0.60 12.11 21.39
N GLY A 6 -0.13 13.20 21.16
CA GLY A 6 -1.39 13.50 21.87
C GLY A 6 -2.69 13.31 21.10
N LYS A 7 -2.67 12.92 19.81
CA LYS A 7 -3.89 12.89 18.98
C LYS A 7 -4.46 11.46 18.87
N PRO A 8 -5.55 11.11 19.59
CA PRO A 8 -6.16 9.78 19.48
C PRO A 8 -6.60 9.44 18.05
N ASP A 9 -6.92 10.46 17.25
CA ASP A 9 -7.33 10.33 15.85
C ASP A 9 -6.26 9.68 14.93
N LEU A 10 -4.99 9.71 15.32
CA LEU A 10 -3.91 9.03 14.59
C LEU A 10 -3.99 7.50 14.72
N PHE A 11 -4.63 7.00 15.77
CA PHE A 11 -4.67 5.58 16.15
C PHE A 11 -6.04 4.95 15.93
N GLU A 12 -7.12 5.71 16.06
CA GLU A 12 -8.50 5.21 15.98
C GLU A 12 -9.11 5.33 14.58
N TYR A 13 -9.96 4.37 14.24
CA TYR A 13 -10.82 4.44 13.05
C TYR A 13 -12.05 5.32 13.34
N THR A 14 -12.26 6.35 12.53
CA THR A 14 -13.28 7.39 12.71
C THR A 14 -14.11 7.65 11.46
N SER A 15 -13.76 7.08 10.30
CA SER A 15 -14.47 7.31 9.03
C SER A 15 -15.83 6.62 8.89
N GLY A 16 -16.23 5.73 9.81
CA GLY A 16 -17.52 5.07 9.71
C GLY A 16 -17.88 4.19 10.91
N ARG A 17 -19.04 3.56 10.81
CA ARG A 17 -19.58 2.61 11.79
C ARG A 17 -19.79 1.25 11.15
N PHE A 18 -19.83 0.20 11.98
CA PHE A 18 -20.05 -1.16 11.50
C PHE A 18 -21.42 -1.67 11.95
N LEU A 19 -22.18 -2.24 11.02
CA LEU A 19 -23.50 -2.82 11.32
C LEU A 19 -23.41 -4.01 12.29
N PHE A 20 -22.29 -4.73 12.27
CA PHE A 20 -22.05 -5.90 13.12
C PHE A 20 -20.66 -5.84 13.75
N ASN A 21 -20.54 -6.33 14.99
CA ASN A 21 -19.27 -6.47 15.71
C ASN A 21 -18.46 -5.15 15.80
N GLU A 22 -19.14 -4.01 16.05
CA GLU A 22 -18.55 -2.67 15.97
C GLU A 22 -17.26 -2.54 16.79
N GLU A 23 -17.30 -2.88 18.08
CA GLU A 23 -16.13 -2.81 18.97
C GLU A 23 -14.95 -3.66 18.44
N LEU A 24 -15.23 -4.87 17.95
CA LEU A 24 -14.23 -5.74 17.36
C LEU A 24 -13.65 -5.14 16.07
N ARG A 25 -14.50 -4.59 15.19
CA ARG A 25 -14.07 -3.99 13.92
C ARG A 25 -13.23 -2.73 14.13
N HIS A 26 -13.50 -1.95 15.18
CA HIS A 26 -12.66 -0.83 15.60
C HIS A 26 -11.34 -1.31 16.19
N ALA A 27 -11.37 -2.28 17.11
CA ALA A 27 -10.16 -2.83 17.74
C ALA A 27 -9.18 -3.41 16.71
N GLU A 28 -9.68 -4.10 15.70
CA GLU A 28 -8.90 -4.64 14.58
C GLU A 28 -8.21 -3.56 13.72
N ARG A 29 -8.80 -2.37 13.62
CA ARG A 29 -8.28 -1.23 12.85
C ARG A 29 -7.45 -0.26 13.68
N ARG A 30 -7.30 -0.55 14.98
CA ARG A 30 -6.42 0.20 15.85
C ARG A 30 -4.98 -0.27 15.67
N VAL A 31 -4.16 0.58 15.06
CA VAL A 31 -2.73 0.32 14.87
C VAL A 31 -1.97 1.16 15.88
N LYS A 32 -1.21 0.48 16.76
CA LYS A 32 -0.22 1.15 17.62
C LYS A 32 1.08 1.25 16.84
N PHE A 33 1.65 2.45 16.80
CA PHE A 33 2.91 2.74 16.14
C PHE A 33 3.57 3.95 16.81
N ASP A 34 4.88 4.11 16.64
CA ASP A 34 5.63 5.26 17.12
C ASP A 34 5.57 6.40 16.10
N VAL A 35 4.88 7.49 16.47
CA VAL A 35 4.67 8.66 15.62
C VAL A 35 5.97 9.41 15.35
N ASP A 36 6.87 9.50 16.34
CA ASP A 36 8.14 10.20 16.18
C ASP A 36 9.10 9.39 15.32
N ALA A 37 9.10 8.05 15.45
CA ALA A 37 9.83 7.15 14.56
C ALA A 37 9.31 7.25 13.11
N LEU A 38 7.99 7.26 12.90
CA LEU A 38 7.41 7.44 11.57
C LEU A 38 7.82 8.78 10.94
N ALA A 39 7.75 9.86 11.72
CA ALA A 39 8.18 11.18 11.28
C ALA A 39 9.69 11.22 10.98
N ARG A 40 10.53 10.52 11.76
CA ARG A 40 11.97 10.38 11.46
C ARG A 40 12.22 9.64 10.15
N VAL A 41 11.49 8.56 9.88
CA VAL A 41 11.56 7.85 8.59
C VAL A 41 11.16 8.77 7.44
N ALA A 42 10.03 9.47 7.57
CA ALA A 42 9.56 10.44 6.58
C ALA A 42 10.58 11.56 6.34
N CYS A 43 11.24 12.05 7.39
CA CYS A 43 12.35 13.00 7.27
C CYS A 43 13.53 12.43 6.47
N HIS A 44 13.98 11.22 6.82
CA HIS A 44 15.12 10.58 6.15
C HIS A 44 14.86 10.33 4.66
N SER A 45 13.64 9.91 4.30
CA SER A 45 13.28 9.58 2.93
C SER A 45 13.33 10.76 1.95
N VAL A 46 13.34 11.99 2.47
CA VAL A 46 13.43 13.23 1.67
C VAL A 46 14.60 14.13 2.10
N GLY A 47 15.55 13.61 2.88
CA GLY A 47 16.76 14.33 3.27
C GLY A 47 16.52 15.54 4.19
N ARG A 48 15.48 15.47 5.03
CA ARG A 48 15.08 16.56 5.94
C ARG A 48 15.40 16.23 7.39
N HIS A 49 15.56 17.26 8.23
CA HIS A 49 15.80 17.09 9.66
C HIS A 49 14.48 16.96 10.43
N PHE A 50 14.43 16.18 11.52
CA PHE A 50 13.22 15.98 12.34
C PHE A 50 12.56 17.28 12.81
N LYS A 51 13.36 18.29 13.18
CA LYS A 51 12.88 19.64 13.57
C LYS A 51 12.10 20.38 12.46
N SER A 52 12.16 19.93 11.22
CA SER A 52 11.43 20.52 10.10
C SER A 52 9.99 20.01 9.97
N VAL A 53 9.60 18.99 10.74
CA VAL A 53 8.23 18.47 10.75
C VAL A 53 7.32 19.47 11.45
N ALA A 54 6.33 19.99 10.72
CA ALA A 54 5.32 20.90 11.22
C ALA A 54 4.15 20.13 11.85
N SER A 55 3.70 19.06 11.19
CA SER A 55 2.58 18.26 11.70
C SER A 55 2.55 16.84 11.13
N VAL A 56 1.93 15.94 11.89
CA VAL A 56 1.46 14.64 11.43
C VAL A 56 -0.05 14.59 11.66
N THR A 57 -0.82 14.34 10.60
CA THR A 57 -2.29 14.31 10.65
C THR A 57 -2.82 13.10 9.90
N LYS A 58 -3.98 12.58 10.32
CA LYS A 58 -4.70 11.59 9.52
C LYS A 58 -5.30 12.29 8.31
N LEU A 59 -4.96 11.82 7.11
CA LEU A 59 -5.49 12.34 5.85
C LEU A 59 -6.73 11.56 5.41
N ALA A 60 -6.63 10.24 5.46
CA ALA A 60 -7.68 9.33 5.04
C ALA A 60 -7.53 7.99 5.75
N GLU A 61 -8.58 7.20 5.73
CA GLU A 61 -8.54 5.79 6.11
C GLU A 61 -9.62 5.00 5.36
N GLY A 62 -9.40 3.70 5.18
CA GLY A 62 -10.27 2.83 4.39
C GLY A 62 -10.49 1.46 5.04
N GLY A 63 -10.68 0.43 4.22
CA GLY A 63 -10.89 -0.93 4.73
C GLY A 63 -9.61 -1.61 5.25
N PHE A 64 -8.46 -1.27 4.65
CA PHE A 64 -7.19 -1.99 4.80
C PHE A 64 -6.04 -1.13 5.35
N ASN A 65 -6.14 0.20 5.22
CA ASN A 65 -5.03 1.09 5.51
C ASN A 65 -5.51 2.40 6.14
N ARG A 66 -4.63 2.98 6.96
CA ARG A 66 -4.67 4.38 7.35
C ARG A 66 -3.62 5.16 6.56
N VAL A 67 -3.96 6.37 6.13
CA VAL A 67 -3.04 7.29 5.46
C VAL A 67 -2.87 8.52 6.34
N LEU A 68 -1.63 8.74 6.77
CA LEU A 68 -1.21 9.93 7.50
C LEU A 68 -0.46 10.86 6.54
N GLN A 69 -0.59 12.17 6.74
CA GLN A 69 0.21 13.17 6.07
C GLN A 69 1.24 13.73 7.05
N VAL A 70 2.52 13.66 6.66
CA VAL A 70 3.60 14.37 7.35
C VAL A 70 3.88 15.64 6.58
N THR A 71 3.63 16.78 7.20
CA THR A 71 3.81 18.12 6.61
C THR A 71 5.02 18.79 7.23
N PHE A 72 5.88 19.36 6.40
CA PHE A 72 7.07 20.09 6.81
C PHE A 72 6.81 21.60 6.90
N ASN A 73 7.71 22.34 7.55
CA ASN A 73 7.56 23.78 7.80
C ASN A 73 7.47 24.64 6.54
N ASP A 74 7.97 24.15 5.40
CA ASP A 74 7.89 24.82 4.09
C ASP A 74 6.64 24.43 3.28
N GLY A 75 5.72 23.66 3.88
CA GLY A 75 4.49 23.19 3.24
C GLY A 75 4.66 21.93 2.39
N TYR A 76 5.88 21.45 2.16
CA TYR A 76 6.09 20.14 1.52
C TYR A 76 5.45 19.04 2.38
N ALA A 77 4.90 18.01 1.74
CA ALA A 77 4.24 16.93 2.45
C ALA A 77 4.49 15.57 1.79
N VAL A 78 4.54 14.55 2.62
CA VAL A 78 4.60 13.14 2.21
C VAL A 78 3.47 12.36 2.86
N LEU A 79 3.09 11.25 2.25
CA LEU A 79 2.03 10.38 2.75
C LEU A 79 2.65 9.13 3.36
N ALA A 80 2.25 8.80 4.58
CA ALA A 80 2.59 7.55 5.26
C ALA A 80 1.36 6.65 5.28
N ARG A 81 1.42 5.52 4.58
CA ARG A 81 0.37 4.52 4.56
C ARG A 81 0.73 3.39 5.53
N LEU A 82 -0.15 3.13 6.48
CA LEU A 82 -0.02 2.09 7.51
C LEU A 82 -1.10 1.03 7.29
N SER A 83 -0.69 -0.23 7.17
CA SER A 83 -1.64 -1.34 7.02
C SER A 83 -2.32 -1.67 8.34
N TYR A 84 -3.61 -1.99 8.29
CA TYR A 84 -4.31 -2.53 9.46
C TYR A 84 -3.89 -3.95 9.77
N ARG A 85 -4.10 -4.35 11.03
CA ARG A 85 -3.76 -5.70 11.49
C ARG A 85 -4.51 -6.82 10.76
N THR A 86 -5.66 -6.50 10.17
CA THR A 86 -6.49 -7.39 9.36
C THR A 86 -5.99 -7.56 7.93
N THR A 87 -5.09 -6.69 7.47
CA THR A 87 -4.50 -6.77 6.14
C THR A 87 -3.46 -7.89 6.15
N VAL A 88 -3.88 -9.04 5.64
CA VAL A 88 -3.05 -10.24 5.49
C VAL A 88 -2.86 -10.53 4.01
N PRO A 89 -1.68 -11.02 3.59
CA PRO A 89 -0.44 -11.21 4.35
C PRO A 89 0.33 -9.89 4.57
N ARG A 90 0.72 -9.57 5.81
CA ARG A 90 1.24 -8.23 6.16
C ARG A 90 2.49 -7.84 5.36
N HIS A 91 3.55 -8.63 5.48
CA HIS A 91 4.82 -8.42 4.79
C HIS A 91 4.60 -8.28 3.28
N HIS A 92 3.95 -9.28 2.69
CA HIS A 92 3.72 -9.33 1.25
C HIS A 92 2.85 -8.18 0.74
N THR A 93 1.86 -7.69 1.50
CA THR A 93 1.00 -6.59 1.03
C THR A 93 1.78 -5.29 0.83
N VAL A 94 2.64 -4.92 1.78
CA VAL A 94 3.47 -3.71 1.68
C VAL A 94 4.60 -3.89 0.66
N ALA A 95 5.32 -5.01 0.72
CA ALA A 95 6.39 -5.31 -0.24
C ALA A 95 5.86 -5.33 -1.68
N SER A 96 4.68 -5.91 -1.88
CA SER A 96 4.12 -6.01 -3.22
C SER A 96 3.59 -4.70 -3.76
N GLU A 97 2.99 -3.87 -2.91
CA GLU A 97 2.59 -2.53 -3.30
C GLU A 97 3.80 -1.67 -3.68
N ALA A 98 4.90 -1.75 -2.92
CA ALA A 98 6.14 -1.03 -3.22
C ALA A 98 6.69 -1.39 -4.61
N ALA A 99 6.84 -2.70 -4.88
CA ALA A 99 7.35 -3.19 -6.16
C ALA A 99 6.41 -2.88 -7.34
N THR A 100 5.10 -2.96 -7.12
CA THR A 100 4.10 -2.61 -8.14
C THR A 100 4.22 -1.14 -8.53
N LEU A 101 4.30 -0.23 -7.56
CA LEU A 101 4.48 1.20 -7.84
C LEU A 101 5.81 1.49 -8.55
N ALA A 102 6.89 0.82 -8.16
CA ALA A 102 8.18 0.94 -8.84
C ALA A 102 8.10 0.49 -10.32
N LEU A 103 7.48 -0.67 -10.59
CA LEU A 103 7.30 -1.18 -11.95
C LEU A 103 6.46 -0.24 -12.80
N LEU A 104 5.30 0.20 -12.30
CA LEU A 104 4.39 1.09 -13.02
C LEU A 104 5.08 2.41 -13.38
N ARG A 105 5.86 2.97 -12.44
CA ARG A 105 6.62 4.19 -12.68
C ARG A 105 7.70 4.01 -13.74
N ALA A 106 8.40 2.87 -13.76
CA ALA A 106 9.36 2.52 -14.81
C ALA A 106 8.70 2.41 -16.19
N HIS A 107 7.42 2.05 -16.26
CA HIS A 107 6.61 2.01 -17.48
C HIS A 107 5.91 3.35 -17.80
N GLY A 108 6.33 4.45 -17.14
CA GLY A 108 5.83 5.80 -17.41
C GLY A 108 4.39 6.05 -16.96
N VAL A 109 3.86 5.22 -16.06
CA VAL A 109 2.54 5.45 -15.46
C VAL A 109 2.70 6.51 -14.34
N PRO A 110 1.83 7.54 -14.28
CA PRO A 110 1.90 8.60 -13.27
C PRO A 110 1.38 8.09 -11.92
N VAL A 111 2.18 7.27 -11.23
CA VAL A 111 1.93 6.79 -9.88
C VAL A 111 2.84 7.49 -8.87
N PRO A 112 2.44 7.56 -7.57
CA PRO A 112 3.31 8.10 -6.54
C PRO A 112 4.64 7.33 -6.44
N LYS A 113 5.74 8.07 -6.36
CA LYS A 113 7.06 7.55 -5.98
C LYS A 113 7.02 7.00 -4.55
N VAL A 114 7.52 5.77 -4.40
CA VAL A 114 7.88 5.19 -3.11
C VAL A 114 9.18 5.85 -2.63
N LEU A 115 9.11 6.55 -1.49
CA LEU A 115 10.23 7.26 -0.89
C LEU A 115 10.96 6.39 0.14
N ALA A 116 10.22 5.57 0.88
CA ALA A 116 10.73 4.57 1.82
C ALA A 116 9.61 3.56 2.12
N TYR A 117 9.95 2.35 2.54
CA TYR A 117 8.96 1.40 3.05
C TYR A 117 9.63 0.40 4.00
N SER A 118 8.81 -0.24 4.83
CA SER A 118 9.22 -1.41 5.63
C SER A 118 8.08 -2.41 5.63
N PRO A 119 8.26 -3.62 5.06
CA PRO A 119 7.27 -4.67 5.11
C PRO A 119 7.30 -5.46 6.43
N ASP A 120 8.35 -5.28 7.24
CA ASP A 120 8.44 -5.89 8.58
C ASP A 120 8.02 -4.89 9.66
N GLN A 121 7.26 -5.34 10.66
CA GLN A 121 6.85 -4.60 11.85
C GLN A 121 7.94 -4.46 12.92
N THR A 122 9.05 -5.21 12.85
CA THR A 122 10.16 -5.10 13.84
C THR A 122 10.94 -3.79 13.75
N ASN A 123 10.64 -2.97 12.75
CA ASN A 123 11.23 -1.65 12.56
C ASN A 123 10.84 -0.66 13.69
N ALA A 124 11.55 0.46 13.79
CA ALA A 124 11.37 1.45 14.87
C ALA A 124 9.96 2.08 14.95
N VAL A 125 9.19 2.07 13.85
CA VAL A 125 7.79 2.53 13.83
C VAL A 125 6.86 1.53 14.51
N GLY A 126 7.21 0.24 14.54
CA GLY A 126 6.43 -0.82 15.18
C GLY A 126 5.24 -1.34 14.33
N THR A 127 5.20 -0.98 13.05
CA THR A 127 4.21 -1.47 12.07
C THR A 127 4.79 -1.37 10.66
N GLU A 128 4.25 -2.15 9.74
CA GLU A 128 4.56 -2.06 8.32
C GLU A 128 4.07 -0.73 7.74
N TYR A 129 4.85 -0.12 6.86
CA TYR A 129 4.53 1.19 6.29
C TYR A 129 5.05 1.39 4.87
N LEU A 130 4.44 2.33 4.17
CA LEU A 130 4.88 2.87 2.89
C LEU A 130 4.90 4.42 2.98
N ILE A 131 6.05 5.04 2.72
CA ILE A 131 6.18 6.49 2.57
C ILE A 131 6.14 6.83 1.09
N LEU A 132 5.16 7.62 0.69
CA LEU A 132 4.87 8.01 -0.69
C LEU A 132 5.03 9.51 -0.88
N GLU A 133 5.40 9.91 -2.09
CA GLU A 133 5.22 11.29 -2.52
C GLU A 133 3.73 11.66 -2.47
N LYS A 134 3.42 12.89 -2.05
CA LYS A 134 2.07 13.43 -2.18
C LYS A 134 1.88 13.96 -3.59
N LEU A 135 0.86 13.48 -4.29
CA LEU A 135 0.48 14.00 -5.59
C LEU A 135 -0.46 15.20 -5.42
N GLU A 136 -0.22 16.24 -6.21
CA GLU A 136 -1.11 17.39 -6.30
C GLU A 136 -2.32 17.05 -7.18
N GLY A 137 -3.51 17.40 -6.73
CA GLY A 137 -4.75 17.18 -7.47
C GLY A 137 -5.96 16.96 -6.57
N ALA A 138 -7.11 16.73 -7.21
CA ALA A 138 -8.36 16.40 -6.54
C ALA A 138 -8.90 15.07 -7.09
N PRO A 139 -9.59 14.26 -6.26
CA PRO A 139 -10.27 13.07 -6.73
C PRO A 139 -11.25 13.38 -7.87
N LEU A 140 -11.20 12.61 -8.96
CA LEU A 140 -12.08 12.82 -10.11
C LEU A 140 -13.57 12.76 -9.72
N SER A 141 -13.92 11.95 -8.72
CA SER A 141 -15.29 11.83 -8.19
C SER A 141 -15.87 13.15 -7.68
N GLU A 142 -15.04 14.05 -7.14
CA GLU A 142 -15.49 15.35 -6.62
C GLU A 142 -15.84 16.33 -7.74
N GLN A 143 -15.21 16.17 -8.91
CA GLN A 143 -15.38 17.08 -10.05
C GLN A 143 -16.25 16.49 -11.16
N TRP A 144 -16.41 15.17 -11.23
CA TRP A 144 -16.99 14.48 -12.39
C TRP A 144 -18.31 15.07 -12.88
N LEU A 145 -19.23 15.36 -11.95
CA LEU A 145 -20.56 15.86 -12.25
C LEU A 145 -20.55 17.31 -12.75
N SER A 146 -19.55 18.13 -12.39
CA SER A 146 -19.42 19.52 -12.85
C SER A 146 -18.66 19.68 -14.17
N LEU A 147 -17.96 18.63 -14.62
CA LEU A 147 -17.20 18.67 -15.89
C LEU A 147 -18.12 18.68 -17.12
N ASP A 148 -17.74 19.48 -18.11
CA ASP A 148 -18.37 19.46 -19.43
C ASP A 148 -18.02 18.17 -20.21
N THR A 149 -18.84 17.85 -21.22
CA THR A 149 -18.69 16.63 -22.03
C THR A 149 -17.33 16.54 -22.73
N LYS A 150 -16.79 17.65 -23.24
CA LYS A 150 -15.49 17.66 -23.94
C LYS A 150 -14.36 17.33 -22.98
N THR A 151 -14.41 17.87 -21.77
CA THR A 151 -13.44 17.54 -20.71
C THR A 151 -13.56 16.09 -20.26
N ARG A 152 -14.77 15.56 -20.06
CA ARG A 152 -14.98 14.13 -19.74
C ARG A 152 -14.41 13.20 -20.81
N VAL A 153 -14.65 13.50 -22.09
CA VAL A 153 -14.09 12.71 -23.21
C VAL A 153 -12.55 12.74 -23.19
N ARG A 154 -11.93 13.90 -22.90
CA ARG A 154 -10.48 14.00 -22.78
C ARG A 154 -9.93 13.14 -21.64
N ILE A 155 -10.59 13.14 -20.48
CA ILE A 155 -10.20 12.30 -19.33
C ILE A 155 -10.36 10.82 -19.67
N LEU A 156 -11.46 10.41 -20.29
CA LEU A 156 -11.66 9.01 -20.71
C LEU A 156 -10.58 8.53 -21.68
N ARG A 157 -10.11 9.40 -22.60
CA ARG A 157 -8.95 9.07 -23.45
C ARG A 157 -7.68 8.81 -22.64
N GLN A 158 -7.42 9.64 -21.62
CA GLN A 158 -6.28 9.43 -20.71
C GLN A 158 -6.39 8.09 -19.96
N VAL A 159 -7.59 7.72 -19.49
CA VAL A 159 -7.83 6.42 -18.84
C VAL A 159 -7.54 5.27 -19.81
N VAL A 160 -8.04 5.34 -21.05
CA VAL A 160 -7.76 4.33 -22.07
C VAL A 160 -6.27 4.22 -22.36
N ASP A 161 -5.55 5.35 -22.41
CA ASP A 161 -4.10 5.35 -22.62
C ASP A 161 -3.34 4.74 -21.44
N LEU A 162 -3.83 4.89 -20.20
CA LEU A 162 -3.28 4.20 -19.02
C LEU A 162 -3.56 2.70 -19.05
N GLU A 163 -4.78 2.28 -19.38
CA GLU A 163 -5.13 0.86 -19.51
C GLU A 163 -4.28 0.17 -20.58
N ARG A 164 -4.06 0.83 -21.72
CA ARG A 164 -3.14 0.32 -22.76
C ARG A 164 -1.73 0.11 -22.24
N ARG A 165 -1.20 1.02 -21.42
CA ARG A 165 0.12 0.87 -20.80
C ARG A 165 0.14 -0.32 -19.84
N PHE A 166 -0.86 -0.47 -18.98
CA PHE A 166 -0.95 -1.62 -18.07
C PHE A 166 -0.98 -2.95 -18.82
N MET A 167 -1.80 -3.04 -19.87
CA MET A 167 -1.92 -4.26 -20.68
C MET A 167 -0.69 -4.57 -21.52
N SER A 168 0.22 -3.60 -21.72
CA SER A 168 1.49 -3.82 -22.42
C SER A 168 2.57 -4.47 -21.53
N ILE A 169 2.37 -4.49 -20.21
CA ILE A 169 3.31 -5.09 -19.27
C ILE A 169 3.10 -6.61 -19.28
N HIS A 170 4.14 -7.34 -19.67
CA HIS A 170 4.10 -8.79 -19.74
C HIS A 170 4.65 -9.39 -18.45
N PHE A 171 3.92 -10.34 -17.88
CA PHE A 171 4.33 -11.08 -16.68
C PHE A 171 4.62 -12.54 -17.03
N PRO A 172 5.71 -13.12 -16.49
CA PRO A 172 6.09 -14.52 -16.76
C PRO A 172 5.22 -15.54 -16.03
N ALA A 173 4.45 -15.10 -15.02
CA ALA A 173 3.64 -15.95 -14.17
C ALA A 173 2.53 -15.14 -13.48
N SER A 174 1.54 -15.83 -12.93
CA SER A 174 0.52 -15.28 -12.03
C SER A 174 1.03 -15.28 -10.59
N GLY A 175 0.82 -14.18 -9.89
CA GLY A 175 1.28 -13.97 -8.51
C GLY A 175 1.25 -12.48 -8.18
N SER A 176 2.09 -12.07 -7.24
CA SER A 176 2.25 -10.67 -6.85
C SER A 176 3.68 -10.21 -7.13
N LEU A 177 3.87 -8.91 -7.37
CA LEU A 177 5.19 -8.35 -7.68
C LEU A 177 5.97 -8.08 -6.41
N TYR A 178 7.28 -8.23 -6.41
CA TYR A 178 8.15 -7.94 -5.27
C TYR A 178 9.50 -7.42 -5.76
N HIS A 179 10.20 -6.67 -4.91
CA HIS A 179 11.64 -6.55 -5.05
C HIS A 179 12.26 -7.89 -4.64
N ARG A 180 13.32 -8.32 -5.34
CA ARG A 180 13.97 -9.62 -5.10
C ARG A 180 14.37 -9.83 -3.63
N GLN A 181 14.80 -8.75 -2.97
CA GLN A 181 15.24 -8.72 -1.57
C GLN A 181 14.11 -8.91 -0.55
N ASP A 182 12.86 -8.68 -0.94
CA ASP A 182 11.70 -8.79 -0.04
C ASP A 182 11.14 -10.22 0.01
N LEU A 183 11.75 -11.15 -0.74
CA LEU A 183 11.39 -12.57 -0.73
C LEU A 183 12.46 -13.40 -0.02
N ASP A 184 12.02 -14.35 0.78
CA ASP A 184 12.90 -15.34 1.41
C ASP A 184 13.51 -16.28 0.36
N ASP A 185 14.68 -16.84 0.65
CA ASP A 185 15.37 -17.79 -0.25
C ASP A 185 14.55 -19.05 -0.57
N SER A 186 13.59 -19.39 0.27
CA SER A 186 12.69 -20.54 0.07
C SER A 186 11.52 -20.26 -0.88
N GLN A 187 11.26 -18.99 -1.20
CA GLN A 187 10.14 -18.59 -2.01
C GLN A 187 10.49 -18.66 -3.50
N LEU A 188 9.64 -19.34 -4.27
CA LEU A 188 9.74 -19.35 -5.71
C LEU A 188 9.43 -17.97 -6.28
N PHE A 189 10.11 -17.61 -7.37
CA PHE A 189 9.87 -16.36 -8.08
C PHE A 189 10.14 -16.52 -9.59
N ALA A 190 9.57 -15.63 -10.39
CA ALA A 190 9.85 -15.50 -11.82
C ALA A 190 10.23 -14.06 -12.16
N SER A 191 11.37 -13.85 -12.82
CA SER A 191 11.91 -12.51 -13.08
C SER A 191 11.06 -11.71 -14.08
N VAL A 192 10.72 -10.47 -13.72
CA VAL A 192 10.09 -9.47 -14.60
C VAL A 192 11.16 -8.50 -15.14
N SER A 193 12.08 -8.10 -14.27
CA SER A 193 13.26 -7.29 -14.57
C SER A 193 14.41 -7.69 -13.64
N ASP A 194 15.51 -6.93 -13.63
CA ASP A 194 16.68 -7.19 -12.78
C ASP A 194 16.36 -7.19 -11.28
N ASP A 195 15.45 -6.32 -10.85
CA ASP A 195 15.10 -6.12 -9.42
C ASP A 195 13.68 -6.58 -9.08
N ILE A 196 12.78 -6.62 -10.07
CA ILE A 196 11.36 -6.94 -9.86
C ILE A 196 11.06 -8.37 -10.32
N VAL A 197 10.39 -9.12 -9.46
CA VAL A 197 10.00 -10.51 -9.68
C VAL A 197 8.52 -10.71 -9.40
N VAL A 198 7.92 -11.74 -10.00
CA VAL A 198 6.62 -12.28 -9.58
C VAL A 198 6.89 -13.36 -8.54
N GLY A 199 6.35 -13.20 -7.34
CA GLY A 199 6.43 -14.14 -6.23
C GLY A 199 5.04 -14.66 -5.80
N PRO A 200 4.92 -15.17 -4.57
CA PRO A 200 3.66 -15.66 -4.02
C PRO A 200 2.56 -14.59 -4.02
N THR A 201 1.29 -14.99 -4.16
CA THR A 201 0.16 -14.07 -4.15
C THR A 201 0.02 -13.34 -2.81
N ALA A 202 -0.12 -12.02 -2.87
CA ALA A 202 -0.47 -11.14 -1.74
C ALA A 202 -1.99 -10.94 -1.59
N GLN A 203 -2.81 -11.66 -2.37
CA GLN A 203 -4.27 -11.52 -2.35
C GLN A 203 -4.86 -11.94 -1.00
N HIS A 204 -5.69 -11.07 -0.41
CA HIS A 204 -6.25 -11.25 0.92
C HIS A 204 -6.96 -12.61 1.11
N GLU A 205 -7.69 -13.06 0.09
CA GLU A 205 -8.50 -14.27 0.07
C GLU A 205 -7.68 -15.55 0.32
N TRP A 206 -6.39 -15.53 -0.03
CA TRP A 206 -5.48 -16.67 0.15
C TRP A 206 -4.90 -16.79 1.56
N TRP A 207 -5.04 -15.74 2.36
CA TRP A 207 -4.41 -15.61 3.68
C TRP A 207 -5.41 -15.32 4.79
N TYR A 208 -6.65 -14.99 4.44
CA TYR A 208 -7.65 -14.62 5.42
C TYR A 208 -7.99 -15.81 6.35
N ARG A 209 -7.83 -15.57 7.65
CA ARG A 209 -8.08 -16.49 8.77
C ARG A 209 -7.26 -17.79 8.67
N GLU A 210 -7.92 -18.94 8.79
CA GLU A 210 -7.30 -20.27 8.83
C GLU A 210 -6.55 -20.59 7.54
N ARG A 211 -6.83 -19.88 6.43
CA ARG A 211 -6.09 -20.06 5.17
C ARG A 211 -4.61 -19.68 5.29
N ALA A 212 -4.24 -18.78 6.21
CA ALA A 212 -2.84 -18.44 6.46
C ALA A 212 -2.03 -19.63 7.00
N SER A 213 -2.65 -20.55 7.77
CA SER A 213 -1.94 -21.70 8.34
C SER A 213 -1.87 -22.90 7.41
N LEU A 214 -2.59 -22.87 6.27
CA LEU A 214 -2.52 -23.94 5.29
C LEU A 214 -1.16 -23.94 4.57
N ALA A 215 -0.56 -25.12 4.51
CA ALA A 215 0.64 -25.41 3.72
C ALA A 215 0.24 -25.62 2.24
N VAL A 216 -0.26 -24.56 1.61
CA VAL A 216 -0.60 -24.53 0.18
C VAL A 216 0.45 -23.77 -0.59
N ASP A 217 0.66 -24.18 -1.84
CA ASP A 217 1.40 -23.39 -2.81
C ASP A 217 0.65 -22.07 -3.05
N ARG A 218 1.38 -20.96 -2.96
CA ARG A 218 0.86 -19.60 -3.17
C ARG A 218 1.45 -18.93 -4.40
N GLY A 219 2.12 -19.71 -5.26
CA GLY A 219 2.71 -19.27 -6.50
C GLY A 219 4.16 -18.79 -6.33
N PRO A 220 4.74 -18.24 -7.40
CA PRO A 220 4.09 -17.87 -8.65
C PRO A 220 3.71 -19.07 -9.53
N TRP A 221 2.68 -18.91 -10.35
CA TRP A 221 2.18 -19.97 -11.25
C TRP A 221 2.33 -19.59 -12.72
N ASN A 222 2.98 -20.44 -13.51
CA ASN A 222 3.15 -20.22 -14.95
C ASN A 222 1.88 -20.51 -15.78
N THR A 223 0.87 -21.15 -15.18
CA THR A 223 -0.39 -21.49 -15.85
C THR A 223 -1.57 -21.27 -14.91
N PHE A 224 -2.71 -20.88 -15.48
CA PHE A 224 -3.96 -20.73 -14.73
C PHE A 224 -4.42 -22.03 -14.06
N GLN A 225 -4.24 -23.17 -14.75
CA GLN A 225 -4.60 -24.49 -14.21
C GLN A 225 -3.79 -24.84 -12.95
N HIS A 226 -2.53 -24.42 -12.87
CA HIS A 226 -1.71 -24.64 -11.69
C HIS A 226 -2.23 -23.81 -10.51
N ALA A 227 -2.53 -22.52 -10.73
CA ALA A 227 -3.13 -21.67 -9.70
C ALA A 227 -4.46 -22.21 -9.17
N LEU A 228 -5.34 -22.69 -10.07
CA LEU A 228 -6.67 -23.18 -9.69
C LEU A 228 -6.61 -24.43 -8.80
N LYS A 229 -5.64 -25.32 -9.02
CA LYS A 229 -5.46 -26.54 -8.19
C LYS A 229 -5.10 -26.24 -6.74
N HIS A 230 -4.50 -25.07 -6.48
CA HIS A 230 -4.03 -24.68 -5.16
C HIS A 230 -4.93 -23.63 -4.48
N LEU A 231 -6.04 -23.24 -5.11
CA LEU A 231 -6.99 -22.31 -4.52
C LEU A 231 -7.52 -22.90 -3.20
N PRO A 232 -7.37 -22.21 -2.05
CA PRO A 232 -7.84 -22.72 -0.78
C PRO A 232 -9.38 -22.75 -0.79
N SER A 233 -9.96 -23.96 -0.81
CA SER A 233 -11.40 -24.16 -0.73
C SER A 233 -11.98 -23.40 0.47
N ALA A 234 -13.13 -22.74 0.28
CA ALA A 234 -13.86 -22.15 1.39
C ALA A 234 -14.37 -23.26 2.32
N ILE A 235 -13.76 -23.36 3.50
CA ILE A 235 -14.38 -23.98 4.67
C ILE A 235 -15.33 -22.95 5.28
#